data_AF-A0A4Y6IE34-F1
#
_entry.id   AF-A0A4Y6IE34-F1
#
_cell.length_a   1.000
_cell.length_b   1.000
_cell.length_c   1.000
_cell.angle_alpha   90.00
_cell.angle_beta   90.00
_cell.angle_gamma   90.00
#
_symmetry.space_group_name_H-M   'P 1'
#
loop_
_entity.id
_entity.type
_entity.pdbx_description
1 polymer ?
#
loop_
_entity_poly.entity_id
_entity_poly.type
_entity_poly.pdbx_seq_one_letter_code
_entity_poly.pdbx_strand_id
1 'polypeptide(L)'
;MSSMLKTSPWQWLTSMGAKWQLDDSPAIQKRAAMKIQGQWMEQRQLVGQWFDPRPDAGDKISLYRNDEEWFLETWSDDGCHSLDKMKATKINFDMRLEDVEANFFGEYFLLTDYGDLKLCDAQGCLVLVPMSKKRA
;
A
#
# COMPACT_ATOMS: atom_id res chain seq x y z
N MET A 1 -73.00 -14.71 -32.17
CA MET A 1 -72.50 -13.69 -31.22
C MET A 1 -73.01 -14.03 -29.82
N SER A 2 -72.12 -14.53 -28.95
CA SER A 2 -72.21 -14.69 -27.47
C SER A 2 -70.89 -15.37 -27.05
N SER A 3 -70.05 -14.75 -26.19
CA SER A 3 -70.01 -14.93 -24.72
C SER A 3 -69.33 -16.27 -24.35
N MET A 4 -68.34 -16.43 -23.45
CA MET A 4 -68.04 -15.83 -22.15
C MET A 4 -66.63 -16.29 -21.66
N LEU A 5 -65.93 -15.42 -20.91
CA LEU A 5 -65.12 -15.64 -19.67
C LEU A 5 -63.99 -16.70 -19.64
N LYS A 6 -62.71 -16.30 -19.52
CA LYS A 6 -61.95 -15.98 -18.27
C LYS A 6 -61.80 -17.15 -17.29
N THR A 7 -60.60 -17.71 -17.18
CA THR A 7 -59.64 -17.54 -16.07
C THR A 7 -58.59 -18.65 -16.12
N SER A 8 -57.31 -18.28 -16.00
CA SER A 8 -56.19 -19.23 -15.86
C SER A 8 -55.96 -19.46 -14.37
N PRO A 9 -56.02 -20.70 -13.87
CA PRO A 9 -55.87 -20.97 -12.45
C PRO A 9 -54.39 -21.24 -12.13
N TRP A 10 -54.00 -20.81 -10.92
CA TRP A 10 -52.76 -21.16 -10.22
C TRP A 10 -51.56 -20.21 -10.43
N GLN A 11 -51.73 -19.03 -9.81
CA GLN A 11 -50.67 -18.39 -9.02
C GLN A 11 -50.39 -19.24 -7.77
N TRP A 12 -49.16 -19.76 -7.63
CA TRP A 12 -48.47 -19.86 -6.35
C TRP A 12 -46.99 -20.19 -6.59
N LEU A 13 -46.13 -19.18 -6.42
CA LEU A 13 -44.79 -19.30 -5.87
C LEU A 13 -44.34 -17.87 -5.56
N THR A 14 -44.83 -17.38 -4.42
CA THR A 14 -44.28 -16.20 -3.76
C THR A 14 -42.90 -16.53 -3.19
N SER A 15 -42.06 -15.48 -3.22
CA SER A 15 -40.91 -15.28 -2.34
C SER A 15 -39.67 -16.13 -2.64
N MET A 16 -38.75 -15.54 -3.38
CA MET A 16 -37.43 -15.22 -2.82
C MET A 16 -36.94 -13.94 -3.49
N GLY A 17 -37.19 -12.80 -2.82
CA GLY A 17 -36.38 -11.62 -3.05
C GLY A 17 -34.96 -11.95 -2.62
N ALA A 18 -34.13 -12.43 -3.54
CA ALA A 18 -32.69 -12.51 -3.35
C ALA A 18 -32.17 -11.07 -3.34
N LYS A 19 -32.31 -10.42 -2.18
CA LYS A 19 -31.49 -9.27 -1.84
C LYS A 19 -30.09 -9.83 -1.70
N TRP A 20 -29.29 -9.73 -2.75
CA TRP A 20 -27.86 -10.01 -2.67
C TRP A 20 -27.30 -9.07 -1.60
N GLN A 21 -27.14 -9.57 -0.38
CA GLN A 21 -26.27 -8.93 0.60
C GLN A 21 -24.90 -8.82 -0.09
N LEU A 22 -24.40 -7.60 -0.22
CA LEU A 22 -22.99 -7.39 -0.52
C LEU A 22 -22.20 -8.18 0.52
N ASP A 23 -21.60 -9.27 0.05
CA ASP A 23 -20.91 -10.27 0.84
C ASP A 23 -19.74 -9.58 1.58
N ASP A 24 -19.71 -9.67 2.91
CA ASP A 24 -18.62 -9.21 3.79
C ASP A 24 -17.36 -10.09 3.63
N SER A 25 -17.09 -10.56 2.41
CA SER A 25 -15.97 -11.41 2.11
C SER A 25 -14.67 -10.65 2.38
N PRO A 26 -13.73 -11.22 3.17
CA PRO A 26 -12.42 -10.61 3.41
C PRO A 26 -11.66 -10.27 2.12
N ALA A 27 -11.89 -11.02 1.04
CA ALA A 27 -11.28 -10.74 -0.25
C ALA A 27 -11.82 -9.48 -0.92
N ILE A 28 -13.12 -9.19 -0.75
CA ILE A 28 -13.76 -7.98 -1.27
C ILE A 28 -13.32 -6.76 -0.44
N GLN A 29 -13.29 -6.90 0.88
CA GLN A 29 -12.78 -5.85 1.77
C GLN A 29 -11.29 -5.55 1.48
N LYS A 30 -10.45 -6.58 1.30
CA LYS A 30 -9.05 -6.40 0.88
C LYS A 30 -8.92 -5.73 -0.49
N ARG A 31 -9.76 -6.09 -1.47
CA ARG A 31 -9.76 -5.43 -2.80
C ARG A 31 -10.21 -3.96 -2.73
N ALA A 32 -11.19 -3.65 -1.88
CA ALA A 32 -11.62 -2.28 -1.64
C ALA A 32 -10.52 -1.48 -0.94
N ALA A 33 -9.86 -2.05 0.08
CA ALA A 33 -8.72 -1.46 0.76
C ALA A 33 -7.55 -1.19 -0.21
N MET A 34 -7.20 -2.15 -1.08
CA MET A 34 -6.18 -1.96 -2.12
C MET A 34 -6.54 -0.86 -3.13
N LYS A 35 -7.81 -0.76 -3.54
CA LYS A 35 -8.27 0.33 -4.43
C LYS A 35 -8.16 1.70 -3.75
N ILE A 36 -8.57 1.78 -2.49
CA ILE A 36 -8.47 2.98 -1.68
C ILE A 36 -6.99 3.34 -1.53
N GLN A 37 -6.13 2.39 -1.15
CA GLN A 37 -4.68 2.56 -1.04
C GLN A 37 -4.05 3.07 -2.34
N GLY A 38 -4.45 2.52 -3.50
CA GLY A 38 -4.03 3.01 -4.82
C GLY A 38 -4.46 4.46 -5.11
N GLN A 39 -5.64 4.88 -4.67
CA GLN A 39 -6.08 6.28 -4.79
C GLN A 39 -5.32 7.23 -3.86
N TRP A 40 -4.94 6.77 -2.66
CA TRP A 40 -4.08 7.54 -1.76
C TRP A 40 -2.64 7.70 -2.30
N MET A 41 -2.17 6.76 -3.12
CA MET A 41 -0.84 6.85 -3.74
C MET A 41 -0.73 8.02 -4.73
N GLU A 42 -1.81 8.45 -5.38
CA GLU A 42 -1.79 9.56 -6.36
C GLU A 42 -1.51 10.94 -5.73
N GLN A 43 -1.69 11.11 -4.43
CA GLN A 43 -1.48 12.39 -3.75
C GLN A 43 -0.10 12.55 -3.12
N ARG A 44 0.73 11.50 -3.13
CA ARG A 44 2.00 11.51 -2.40
C ARG A 44 3.14 11.99 -3.28
N GLN A 45 3.93 12.91 -2.75
CA GLN A 45 5.14 13.37 -3.40
C GLN A 45 6.24 12.30 -3.27
N LEU A 46 6.75 11.81 -4.40
CA LEU A 46 7.93 10.95 -4.41
C LEU A 46 9.16 11.76 -3.97
N VAL A 47 9.77 11.37 -2.85
CA VAL A 47 11.00 11.97 -2.32
C VAL A 47 12.21 11.36 -3.04
N GLY A 48 12.24 10.04 -3.17
CA GLY A 48 13.32 9.34 -3.86
C GLY A 48 13.04 7.85 -4.01
N GLN A 49 13.90 7.20 -4.78
CA GLN A 49 13.88 5.76 -5.01
C GLN A 49 15.29 5.21 -4.89
N TRP A 50 15.42 4.07 -4.22
CA TRP A 50 16.67 3.38 -3.98
C TRP A 50 16.50 1.88 -4.20
N PHE A 51 17.61 1.19 -4.32
CA PHE A 51 17.70 -0.26 -4.43
C PHE A 51 18.56 -0.79 -3.28
N ASP A 52 18.11 -1.88 -2.65
CA ASP A 52 18.89 -2.61 -1.66
C ASP A 52 19.97 -3.44 -2.34
N PRO A 53 21.27 -3.12 -2.15
CA PRO A 53 22.35 -3.80 -2.84
C PRO A 53 22.72 -5.16 -2.24
N ARG A 54 22.07 -5.59 -1.14
CA ARG A 54 22.36 -6.90 -0.53
C ARG A 54 22.09 -8.02 -1.54
N PRO A 55 22.98 -9.03 -1.62
CA PRO A 55 22.70 -10.24 -2.38
C PRO A 55 21.35 -10.81 -1.94
N ASP A 56 20.51 -11.17 -2.91
CA ASP A 56 19.21 -11.82 -2.72
C ASP A 56 18.09 -10.96 -2.09
N ALA A 57 18.34 -9.68 -1.75
CA ALA A 57 17.27 -8.76 -1.36
C ALA A 57 16.56 -8.22 -2.60
N GLY A 58 17.30 -7.52 -3.47
CA GLY A 58 16.75 -6.98 -4.71
C GLY A 58 15.68 -5.90 -4.52
N ASP A 59 15.43 -5.49 -3.28
CA ASP A 59 14.27 -4.68 -2.96
C ASP A 59 14.40 -3.27 -3.53
N LYS A 60 13.37 -2.86 -4.26
CA LYS A 60 13.18 -1.47 -4.66
C LYS A 60 12.46 -0.74 -3.53
N ILE A 61 13.08 0.32 -3.04
CA ILE A 61 12.57 1.15 -1.95
C ILE A 61 12.16 2.51 -2.51
N SER A 62 10.91 2.91 -2.32
CA SER A 62 10.40 4.24 -2.69
C SER A 62 9.93 4.97 -1.43
N LEU A 63 10.42 6.19 -1.22
CA LEU A 63 10.00 7.03 -0.10
C LEU A 63 9.08 8.13 -0.59
N TYR A 64 7.94 8.25 0.07
CA TYR A 64 6.91 9.22 -0.24
C TYR A 64 6.64 10.14 0.95
N ARG A 65 6.17 11.35 0.64
CA ARG A 65 5.74 12.33 1.62
C ARG A 65 4.39 12.91 1.25
N ASN A 66 3.52 13.07 2.25
CA ASN A 66 2.28 13.83 2.15
C ASN A 66 2.18 14.75 3.37
N ASP A 67 2.35 16.06 3.17
CA ASP A 67 2.43 17.05 4.26
C ASP A 67 3.46 16.67 5.35
N GLU A 68 2.98 16.17 6.48
CA GLU A 68 3.76 15.73 7.65
C GLU A 68 3.92 14.20 7.73
N GLU A 69 3.23 13.45 6.88
CA GLU A 69 3.24 11.99 6.86
C GLU A 69 4.28 11.45 5.88
N TRP A 70 4.95 10.38 6.31
CA TRP A 70 5.97 9.68 5.54
C TRP A 70 5.56 8.24 5.32
N PHE A 71 5.81 7.75 4.11
CA PHE A 71 5.49 6.38 3.73
C PHE A 71 6.67 5.76 3.00
N LEU A 72 7.04 4.54 3.40
CA LEU A 72 8.06 3.74 2.74
C LEU A 72 7.37 2.60 2.00
N GLU A 73 7.64 2.47 0.71
CA GLU A 73 7.17 1.37 -0.11
C GLU A 73 8.34 0.49 -0.49
N THR A 74 8.23 -0.80 -0.21
CA THR A 74 9.23 -1.81 -0.57
C THR A 74 8.62 -2.75 -1.58
N TRP A 75 9.29 -2.93 -2.72
CA TRP A 75 8.93 -3.88 -3.77
C TRP A 75 10.00 -4.96 -3.84
N SER A 76 9.61 -6.19 -3.55
CA SER A 76 10.50 -7.36 -3.63
C SER A 76 10.43 -8.01 -5.00
N ASP A 77 11.48 -8.75 -5.36
CA ASP A 77 11.62 -9.40 -6.67
C ASP A 77 10.55 -10.50 -6.92
N ASP A 78 9.92 -11.01 -5.87
CA ASP A 78 8.81 -11.97 -5.95
C ASP A 78 7.46 -11.30 -6.32
N GLY A 79 7.45 -9.97 -6.48
CA GLY A 79 6.27 -9.17 -6.77
C GLY A 79 5.42 -8.84 -5.54
N CYS A 80 5.89 -9.20 -4.34
CA CYS A 80 5.32 -8.71 -3.10
C CYS A 80 5.69 -7.22 -2.93
N HIS A 81 4.81 -6.47 -2.29
CA HIS A 81 5.14 -5.12 -1.86
C HIS A 81 4.48 -4.81 -0.52
N SER A 82 5.17 -3.99 0.27
CA SER A 82 4.62 -3.36 1.46
C SER A 82 4.56 -1.85 1.27
N LEU A 83 3.70 -1.21 2.05
CA LEU A 83 3.63 0.23 2.14
C LEU A 83 3.36 0.58 3.59
N ASP A 84 4.41 1.09 4.23
CA ASP A 84 4.46 1.24 5.68
C ASP A 84 4.50 2.72 6.04
N LYS A 85 3.73 3.08 7.07
CA LYS A 85 3.74 4.45 7.60
C LYS A 85 4.95 4.63 8.50
N MET A 86 5.70 5.69 8.26
CA MET A 86 6.94 5.97 8.97
C MET A 86 6.74 7.10 9.98
N LYS A 87 7.24 6.89 11.20
CA LYS A 87 7.50 7.96 12.15
C LYS A 87 8.80 8.66 11.76
N ALA A 88 8.67 9.92 11.36
CA ALA A 88 9.80 10.76 10.99
C ALA A 88 10.28 11.59 12.19
N THR A 89 11.55 11.43 12.56
CA THR A 89 12.21 12.20 13.61
C THR A 89 13.41 12.92 13.00
N LYS A 90 13.40 14.26 13.07
CA LYS A 90 14.52 15.06 12.59
C LYS A 90 15.70 14.96 13.56
N ILE A 91 16.88 14.63 13.04
CA ILE A 91 18.13 14.54 13.81
C ILE A 91 19.17 15.40 13.11
N ASN A 92 19.46 16.58 13.68
CA ASN A 92 20.28 17.61 13.04
C ASN A 92 19.72 18.00 11.65
N PHE A 93 20.44 17.66 10.57
CA PHE A 93 20.05 17.88 9.19
C PHE A 93 19.39 16.65 8.54
N ASP A 94 19.53 15.48 9.16
CA ASP A 94 19.02 14.22 8.64
C ASP A 94 17.62 13.90 9.18
N MET A 95 16.96 12.94 8.54
CA MET A 95 15.65 12.42 8.94
C MET A 95 15.74 10.94 9.25
N ARG A 96 15.46 10.56 10.51
CA ARG A 96 15.29 9.18 10.93
C ARG A 96 13.84 8.76 10.70
N LEU A 97 13.65 7.62 10.05
CA LEU A 97 12.36 7.07 9.65
C LEU A 97 12.22 5.69 10.26
N GLU A 98 11.21 5.50 11.09
CA GLU A 98 10.95 4.25 11.81
C GLU A 98 9.55 3.76 11.48
N ASP A 99 9.40 2.47 11.21
CA ASP A 99 8.08 1.88 11.01
C ASP A 99 7.24 2.04 12.30
N VAL A 100 6.02 2.55 12.17
CA VAL A 100 5.09 2.75 13.28
C VAL A 100 4.55 1.41 13.81
N GLU A 101 4.37 0.42 12.95
CA GLU A 101 3.67 -0.83 13.24
C GLU A 101 4.63 -2.01 13.46
N ALA A 102 5.83 -1.99 12.87
CA ALA A 102 6.69 -3.18 12.82
C ALA A 102 8.16 -3.03 13.28
N ASN A 103 8.53 -1.98 14.02
CA ASN A 103 9.92 -1.82 14.49
C ASN A 103 10.27 -2.67 15.74
N PHE A 104 10.29 -4.00 15.60
CA PHE A 104 10.63 -4.92 16.70
C PHE A 104 12.15 -5.11 16.89
N PHE A 105 12.94 -4.91 15.83
CA PHE A 105 14.37 -5.21 15.81
C PHE A 105 15.27 -3.97 15.88
N GLY A 106 14.68 -2.78 15.98
CA GLY A 106 15.41 -1.52 16.07
C GLY A 106 15.98 -1.03 14.75
N GLU A 107 15.54 -1.61 13.63
CA GLU A 107 15.90 -1.18 12.29
C GLU A 107 15.23 0.16 11.96
N TYR A 108 15.97 1.05 11.30
CA TYR A 108 15.45 2.34 10.88
C TYR A 108 16.12 2.79 9.59
N PHE A 109 15.43 3.65 8.85
CA PHE A 109 16.01 4.34 7.71
C PHE A 109 16.52 5.72 8.11
N LEU A 110 17.67 6.11 7.58
CA LEU A 110 18.22 7.46 7.73
C LEU A 110 18.31 8.12 6.36
N LEU A 111 17.45 9.10 6.12
CA LEU A 111 17.50 9.96 4.95
C LEU A 111 18.40 11.15 5.27
N THR A 112 19.51 11.24 4.57
CA THR A 112 20.47 12.34 4.71
C THR A 112 19.99 13.59 3.98
N ASP A 113 20.49 14.76 4.38
CA ASP A 113 20.23 16.02 3.69
C ASP A 113 20.76 16.04 2.23
N TYR A 114 21.78 15.22 1.93
CA TYR A 114 22.30 15.00 0.58
C TYR A 114 21.43 14.09 -0.29
N GLY A 115 20.39 13.47 0.27
CA GLY A 115 19.45 12.61 -0.46
C GLY A 115 19.83 11.13 -0.51
N ASP A 116 20.87 10.71 0.21
CA ASP A 116 21.17 9.29 0.41
C ASP A 116 20.22 8.68 1.44
N LEU A 117 19.77 7.45 1.19
CA LEU A 117 19.00 6.65 2.14
C LEU A 117 19.87 5.52 2.68
N LYS A 118 19.88 5.37 4.00
CA LYS A 118 20.62 4.30 4.68
C LYS A 118 19.66 3.43 5.48
N LEU A 119 19.86 2.11 5.45
CA LEU A 119 19.23 1.18 6.37
C LEU A 119 20.18 0.93 7.54
N CYS A 120 19.74 1.22 8.76
CA CYS A 120 20.57 1.16 9.96
C CYS A 120 19.97 0.22 11.01
N ASP A 121 20.85 -0.42 11.77
CA ASP A 121 20.55 -1.28 12.92
C ASP A 121 21.56 -1.03 14.06
N ALA A 122 21.65 -1.95 15.02
CA ALA A 122 22.61 -1.84 16.13
C ALA A 122 24.08 -2.09 15.70
N GLN A 123 24.31 -2.68 14.53
CA GLN A 123 25.61 -3.10 14.01
C GLN A 123 26.21 -2.05 13.06
N GLY A 124 25.37 -1.23 12.42
CA GLY A 124 25.81 -0.11 11.60
C GLY A 124 24.75 0.35 10.62
N CYS A 125 25.20 0.98 9.53
CA CYS A 125 24.33 1.45 8.46
C CYS A 125 24.82 0.98 7.10
N LEU A 126 23.91 0.45 6.29
CA LEU A 126 24.09 0.15 4.88
C LEU A 126 23.54 1.31 4.04
N VAL A 127 24.33 1.79 3.08
CA VAL A 127 23.86 2.81 2.12
C VAL A 127 23.12 2.12 0.98
N LEU A 128 21.91 2.58 0.70
CA LEU A 128 21.10 2.10 -0.42
C LEU A 128 21.48 2.83 -1.71
N VAL A 129 21.35 2.14 -2.84
CA VAL A 129 21.81 2.68 -4.13
C VAL A 129 20.72 3.54 -4.75
N PRO A 130 20.94 4.84 -5.01
CA PRO A 130 19.93 5.70 -5.61
C PRO A 130 19.59 5.22 -7.02
N MET A 131 18.30 5.07 -7.30
CA MET A 131 17.83 4.76 -8.64
C MET A 131 17.90 6.03 -9.48
N SER A 132 18.70 5.99 -10.55
CA SER A 132 18.79 7.10 -11.49
C SER A 132 17.42 7.39 -12.09
N LYS A 133 16.94 8.63 -11.98
CA LYS A 133 15.78 9.08 -12.77
C LYS A 133 16.13 8.87 -14.24
N LYS A 134 15.40 8.01 -14.96
CA LYS A 134 15.43 8.03 -16.43
C LYS A 134 15.04 9.45 -16.83
N ARG A 135 15.97 10.20 -17.42
CA ARG A 135 15.61 11.45 -18.10
C ARG A 135 14.73 11.03 -19.27
N ALA A 136 13.46 11.42 -19.20
CA ALA A 136 12.53 11.32 -20.33
C ALA A 136 13.03 12.19 -21.49
#